data_AF-A0A226E937-F1
#
_entry.id   AF-A0A226E937-F1
#
_cell.length_a   1.000
_cell.length_b   1.000
_cell.length_c   1.000
_cell.angle_alpha   90.00
_cell.angle_beta   90.00
_cell.angle_gamma   90.00
#
_symmetry.space_group_name_H-M   'P 1'
#
loop_
_entity.id
_entity.type
_entity.pdbx_description
1 polymer ?
#
loop_
_entity_poly.entity_id
_entity_poly.type
_entity_poly.pdbx_seq_one_letter_code
_entity_poly.pdbx_strand_id
1 'polypeptide(L)'
;MLRQLLKIQRSQVDILDQLTRSGANFQNSNPIDYSTPPTFPLDSIVEIRGFEVFLQTETDFDLAVSNLALIGRLTITEVVRKILRRILSPSFACQVSYSGKGSNKLAFKDFPQVHRLVFETVRNHTKFNE
;
A
#
# COMPACT_ATOMS: atom_id res chain seq x y z
N MET A 1 5.02 47.07 25.81
CA MET A 1 6.07 46.05 26.03
C MET A 1 5.56 44.89 26.89
N LEU A 2 5.24 45.05 28.18
CA LEU A 2 4.82 43.95 29.07
C LEU A 2 3.61 43.12 28.55
N ARG A 3 2.58 43.79 28.02
CA ARG A 3 1.39 43.12 27.45
C ARG A 3 1.69 42.26 26.22
N GLN A 4 2.68 42.66 25.42
CA GLN A 4 3.09 41.89 24.24
C GLN A 4 3.89 40.65 24.67
N LEU A 5 4.74 40.77 25.68
CA LEU A 5 5.46 39.63 26.26
C LEU A 5 4.51 38.57 26.83
N LEU A 6 3.47 38.99 27.56
CA LEU A 6 2.45 38.07 28.08
C LEU A 6 1.67 37.37 26.96
N LYS A 7 1.43 38.06 25.84
CA LYS A 7 0.76 37.47 24.68
C LYS A 7 1.63 36.41 24.00
N ILE A 8 2.93 36.67 23.87
CA ILE A 8 3.91 35.73 23.32
C ILE A 8 4.03 34.49 24.22
N GLN A 9 4.11 34.69 25.53
CA GLN A 9 4.21 33.58 26.48
C GLN A 9 2.98 32.65 26.42
N ARG A 10 1.77 33.22 26.29
CA ARG A 10 0.55 32.42 26.10
C ARG A 10 0.57 31.63 24.80
N SER A 11 0.99 32.25 23.69
CA SER A 11 1.10 31.52 22.41
C SER A 11 2.10 30.37 22.46
N GLN A 12 3.19 30.51 23.22
CA GLN A 12 4.17 29.44 23.37
C GLN A 12 3.60 28.27 24.16
N VAL A 13 2.83 28.53 25.21
CA VAL A 13 2.14 27.49 25.99
C VAL A 13 1.11 26.74 25.14
N ASP A 14 0.33 27.45 24.33
CA ASP A 14 -0.66 26.83 23.44
C ASP A 14 0.01 25.97 22.36
N ILE A 15 1.12 26.43 21.78
CA ILE A 15 1.91 25.64 20.82
C ILE A 15 2.46 24.38 21.50
N LEU A 16 2.95 24.50 22.73
CA LEU A 16 3.51 23.37 23.46
C LEU A 16 2.44 22.32 23.76
N ASP A 17 1.24 22.74 24.18
CA ASP A 17 0.10 21.83 24.39
C ASP A 17 -0.35 21.16 23.08
N GLN A 18 -0.41 21.91 21.98
CA GLN A 18 -0.72 21.35 20.65
C GLN A 18 0.32 20.33 20.18
N LEU A 19 1.61 20.61 20.38
CA LEU A 19 2.69 19.68 20.04
C LEU A 19 2.69 18.45 20.93
N THR A 20 2.39 18.59 22.22
CA THR A 20 2.31 17.47 23.17
C THR A 20 1.13 16.54 22.81
N ARG A 21 -0.03 17.12 22.48
CA ARG A 21 -1.20 16.37 22.00
C ARG A 21 -0.97 15.73 20.62
N SER A 22 -0.22 16.40 19.74
CA SER A 22 0.13 15.85 18.42
C SER A 22 1.18 14.72 18.54
N GLY A 23 2.14 14.85 19.45
CA GLY A 23 3.12 13.81 19.77
C GLY A 23 2.51 12.59 20.44
N ALA A 24 1.44 12.74 21.22
CA ALA A 24 0.69 11.63 21.79
C ALA A 24 -0.10 10.82 20.73
N ASN A 25 -0.36 11.38 19.55
CA ASN A 25 -0.98 10.70 18.41
C ASN A 25 0.04 10.13 17.41
N PHE A 26 1.35 10.40 17.59
CA PHE A 26 2.37 9.55 17.01
C PHE A 26 2.39 8.26 17.83
N GLN A 27 1.47 7.35 17.50
CA GLN A 27 1.75 5.94 17.74
C GLN A 27 3.18 5.69 17.28
N ASN A 28 3.97 5.02 18.11
CA ASN A 28 5.27 4.48 17.75
C ASN A 28 5.09 3.61 16.49
N SER A 29 5.08 4.21 15.32
CA SER A 29 5.32 3.51 14.08
C SER A 29 6.80 3.24 14.11
N ASN A 30 7.19 2.08 14.64
CA ASN A 30 8.45 1.49 14.26
C ASN A 30 8.56 1.66 12.73
N PRO A 31 9.68 2.16 12.20
CA PRO A 31 9.84 2.28 10.75
C PRO A 31 9.47 0.92 10.16
N ILE A 32 8.43 0.91 9.32
CA ILE A 32 7.94 -0.34 8.73
C ILE A 32 9.08 -0.86 7.87
N ASP A 33 9.64 -1.98 8.30
CA ASP A 33 10.72 -2.63 7.60
C ASP A 33 10.14 -3.35 6.38
N TYR A 34 10.45 -2.83 5.19
CA TYR A 34 10.04 -3.39 3.91
C TYR A 34 11.10 -4.35 3.32
N SER A 35 12.10 -4.77 4.10
CA SER A 35 13.13 -5.72 3.65
C SER A 35 12.59 -7.13 3.40
N THR A 36 11.37 -7.44 3.86
CA THR A 36 10.69 -8.71 3.63
C THR A 36 9.35 -8.51 2.92
N PRO A 37 8.91 -9.46 2.06
CA PRO A 37 7.62 -9.35 1.39
C PRO A 37 6.48 -9.25 2.41
N PRO A 38 5.46 -8.41 2.17
CA PRO A 38 4.33 -8.32 3.07
C PRO A 38 3.56 -9.64 3.10
N THR A 39 2.94 -9.93 4.24
CA THR A 39 2.08 -11.12 4.36
C THR A 39 0.80 -10.90 3.58
N PHE A 40 0.50 -11.81 2.65
CA PHE A 40 -0.74 -11.77 1.89
C PHE A 40 -1.89 -12.50 2.61
N PRO A 41 -3.15 -12.03 2.47
CA PRO A 41 -3.57 -10.88 1.68
C PRO A 41 -3.36 -9.53 2.41
N LEU A 42 -3.21 -8.45 1.64
CA LEU A 42 -3.10 -7.08 2.14
C LEU A 42 -4.48 -6.54 2.53
N ASP A 43 -4.55 -5.91 3.69
CA ASP A 43 -5.77 -5.44 4.35
C ASP A 43 -5.90 -3.91 4.41
N SER A 44 -4.83 -3.17 4.07
CA SER A 44 -4.80 -1.72 4.27
C SER A 44 -4.04 -0.93 3.20
N ILE A 45 -4.30 0.38 3.16
CA ILE A 45 -3.56 1.32 2.30
C ILE A 45 -2.07 1.39 2.64
N VAL A 46 -1.72 1.19 3.91
CA VAL A 46 -0.33 1.20 4.38
C VAL A 46 0.42 -0.01 3.80
N GLU A 47 -0.22 -1.18 3.82
CA GLU A 47 0.36 -2.42 3.31
C GLU A 47 0.55 -2.41 1.79
N ILE A 48 -0.42 -1.92 1.01
CA ILE A 48 -0.23 -1.82 -0.45
C ILE A 48 0.84 -0.80 -0.84
N ARG A 49 1.01 0.29 -0.07
CA ARG A 49 2.12 1.22 -0.25
C ARG A 49 3.45 0.60 0.10
N GLY A 50 3.50 -0.20 1.16
CA GLY A 50 4.69 -0.98 1.51
C GLY A 50 5.05 -1.98 0.43
N PHE A 51 4.06 -2.68 -0.11
CA PHE A 51 4.26 -3.61 -1.21
C PHE A 51 4.76 -2.91 -2.47
N GLU A 52 4.22 -1.74 -2.79
CA GLU A 52 4.67 -0.90 -3.90
C GLU A 52 6.16 -0.52 -3.78
N VAL A 53 6.63 -0.24 -2.56
CA VAL A 53 8.05 0.03 -2.29
C VAL A 53 8.90 -1.23 -2.42
N PHE A 54 8.45 -2.36 -1.86
CA PHE A 54 9.12 -3.66 -1.98
C PHE A 54 9.35 -4.05 -3.45
N LEU A 55 8.36 -3.82 -4.32
CA LEU A 55 8.43 -4.14 -5.74
C LEU A 55 9.36 -3.22 -6.57
N GLN A 56 10.00 -2.21 -5.96
CA GLN A 56 10.94 -1.34 -6.69
C GLN A 56 12.26 -2.03 -7.00
N THR A 57 12.65 -3.03 -6.22
CA THR A 57 13.84 -3.85 -6.47
C THR A 57 13.52 -4.94 -7.49
N GLU A 58 14.34 -5.07 -8.53
CA GLU A 58 14.12 -6.07 -9.59
C GLU A 58 14.10 -7.51 -9.05
N THR A 59 15.02 -7.85 -8.14
CA THR A 59 15.07 -9.17 -7.50
C THR A 59 13.79 -9.51 -6.72
N ASP A 60 13.27 -8.54 -5.96
CA ASP A 60 12.04 -8.72 -5.17
C ASP A 60 10.80 -8.79 -6.07
N PHE A 61 10.80 -8.00 -7.14
CA PHE A 61 9.78 -8.03 -8.19
C PHE A 61 9.71 -9.40 -8.86
N ASP A 62 10.84 -9.94 -9.32
CA ASP A 62 10.91 -11.23 -10.01
C ASP A 62 10.52 -12.40 -9.09
N LEU A 63 10.88 -12.32 -7.80
CA LEU A 63 10.44 -13.25 -6.78
C LEU A 63 8.91 -13.21 -6.64
N ALA A 64 8.31 -12.02 -6.58
CA ALA A 64 6.87 -11.86 -6.47
C ALA A 64 6.13 -12.39 -7.73
N VAL A 65 6.65 -12.08 -8.93
CA VAL A 65 6.15 -12.61 -10.21
C VAL A 65 6.18 -14.13 -10.20
N SER A 66 7.32 -14.73 -9.87
CA SER A 66 7.51 -16.18 -9.87
C SER A 66 6.55 -16.88 -8.91
N ASN A 67 6.36 -16.33 -7.71
CA ASN A 67 5.43 -16.87 -6.72
C ASN A 67 3.97 -16.83 -7.19
N LEU A 68 3.55 -15.73 -7.84
CA LEU A 68 2.18 -15.56 -8.30
C LEU A 68 1.91 -16.28 -9.64
N ALA A 69 2.93 -16.54 -10.45
CA ALA A 69 2.81 -17.25 -11.73
C ALA A 69 2.38 -18.72 -11.54
N LEU A 70 2.58 -19.29 -10.35
CA LEU A 70 2.14 -20.64 -9.98
C LEU A 70 0.62 -20.78 -9.83
N ILE A 71 -0.14 -19.66 -9.88
CA ILE A 71 -1.59 -19.65 -9.71
C ILE A 71 -2.29 -20.21 -10.97
N GLY A 72 -2.44 -21.53 -11.04
CA GLY A 72 -3.03 -22.20 -12.21
C GLY A 72 -4.53 -21.90 -12.45
N ARG A 73 -4.88 -21.57 -13.71
CA ARG A 73 -6.25 -21.45 -14.27
C ARG A 73 -6.28 -21.55 -15.81
N LEU A 74 -7.49 -21.62 -16.38
CA LEU A 74 -7.70 -21.82 -17.82
C LEU A 74 -7.73 -20.51 -18.62
N THR A 75 -8.13 -19.38 -18.04
CA THR A 75 -8.27 -18.11 -18.78
C THR A 75 -7.53 -16.96 -18.10
N ILE A 76 -7.10 -15.97 -18.90
CA ILE A 76 -6.42 -14.75 -18.41
C ILE A 76 -7.25 -14.04 -17.33
N THR A 77 -8.55 -13.86 -17.57
CA THR A 77 -9.47 -13.19 -16.63
C THR A 77 -9.53 -13.89 -15.28
N GLU A 78 -9.51 -15.23 -15.26
CA GLU A 78 -9.49 -16.00 -14.03
C GLU A 78 -8.16 -15.92 -13.28
N VAL A 79 -7.04 -15.93 -14.02
CA VAL A 79 -5.69 -15.76 -13.46
C VAL A 79 -5.59 -14.39 -12.79
N VAL A 80 -5.93 -13.31 -13.50
CA VAL A 80 -5.93 -11.94 -12.97
C VAL A 80 -6.80 -11.84 -11.71
N ARG A 81 -8.03 -12.38 -11.75
CA ARG A 81 -8.94 -12.34 -10.59
C ARG A 81 -8.35 -13.07 -9.38
N LYS A 82 -7.66 -14.19 -9.58
CA LYS A 82 -7.01 -14.92 -8.47
C LYS A 82 -5.78 -14.20 -7.95
N ILE A 83 -4.94 -13.65 -8.81
CA ILE A 83 -3.78 -12.84 -8.41
C ILE A 83 -4.27 -11.71 -7.51
N LEU A 84 -5.27 -10.95 -7.96
CA LEU A 84 -5.83 -9.85 -7.16
C LEU A 84 -6.45 -10.31 -5.84
N ARG A 85 -7.11 -11.48 -5.80
CA ARG A 85 -7.62 -12.08 -4.55
C ARG A 85 -6.54 -12.62 -3.63
N ARG A 86 -5.36 -12.94 -4.17
CA ARG A 86 -4.21 -13.37 -3.38
C ARG A 86 -3.53 -12.15 -2.76
N ILE A 87 -3.41 -11.06 -3.53
CA ILE A 87 -2.78 -9.82 -3.09
C ILE A 87 -3.70 -9.05 -2.14
N LEU A 88 -4.98 -8.87 -2.45
CA LEU A 88 -5.88 -8.01 -1.69
C LEU A 88 -6.92 -8.84 -0.93
N SER A 89 -7.16 -8.48 0.32
CA SER A 89 -8.23 -9.10 1.08
C SER A 89 -9.61 -8.68 0.56
N PRO A 90 -10.67 -9.48 0.79
CA PRO A 90 -12.01 -9.11 0.33
C PRO A 90 -12.51 -7.76 0.88
N SER A 91 -12.20 -7.45 2.14
CA SER A 91 -12.59 -6.19 2.80
C SER A 91 -11.85 -5.00 2.19
N PHE A 92 -10.56 -5.14 1.90
CA PHE A 92 -9.78 -4.08 1.29
C PHE A 92 -10.11 -3.90 -0.19
N ALA A 93 -10.32 -4.99 -0.93
CA ALA A 93 -10.68 -4.94 -2.36
C ALA A 93 -11.97 -4.14 -2.62
N CYS A 94 -12.95 -4.16 -1.70
CA CYS A 94 -14.17 -3.36 -1.80
C CYS A 94 -13.91 -1.83 -1.76
N GLN A 95 -12.81 -1.42 -1.13
CA GLN A 95 -12.39 -0.03 -0.99
C GLN A 95 -11.55 0.44 -2.18
N VAL A 96 -11.21 -0.45 -3.11
CA VAL A 96 -10.38 -0.13 -4.27
C VAL A 96 -11.24 -0.07 -5.54
N SER A 97 -10.97 0.88 -6.43
CA SER A 97 -11.45 0.87 -7.81
C SER A 97 -10.35 1.33 -8.75
N TYR A 98 -10.42 0.95 -10.04
CA TYR A 98 -9.36 1.28 -10.99
C TYR A 98 -9.00 2.78 -11.02
N SER A 99 -10.02 3.63 -11.07
CA SER A 99 -9.86 5.08 -11.19
C SER A 99 -10.06 5.86 -9.89
N GLY A 100 -10.41 5.18 -8.78
CA GLY A 100 -10.87 5.83 -7.55
C GLY A 100 -12.31 6.33 -7.62
N LYS A 101 -13.04 6.06 -8.71
CA LYS A 101 -14.47 6.39 -8.80
C LYS A 101 -15.26 5.57 -7.78
N GLY A 102 -16.12 6.25 -7.03
CA GLY A 102 -16.91 5.71 -5.90
C GLY A 102 -16.64 6.48 -4.62
N SER A 103 -17.61 6.51 -3.70
CA SER A 103 -17.43 7.19 -2.41
C SER A 103 -16.26 6.57 -1.64
N ASN A 104 -15.26 7.39 -1.32
CA ASN A 104 -14.06 7.02 -0.56
C ASN A 104 -13.28 5.80 -1.11
N LYS A 105 -13.23 5.63 -2.44
CA LYS A 105 -12.46 4.55 -3.05
C LYS A 105 -11.02 4.96 -3.38
N LEU A 106 -10.09 4.07 -3.09
CA LEU A 106 -8.69 4.17 -3.46
C LEU A 106 -8.52 3.84 -4.95
N ALA A 107 -7.73 4.66 -5.67
CA ALA A 107 -7.46 4.43 -7.08
C ALA A 107 -6.33 3.41 -7.26
N PHE A 108 -6.63 2.28 -7.90
CA PHE A 108 -5.63 1.23 -8.14
C PHE A 108 -4.51 1.72 -9.07
N LYS A 109 -4.84 2.59 -10.04
CA LYS A 109 -3.88 3.21 -10.97
C LYS A 109 -2.74 3.99 -10.32
N ASP A 110 -2.86 4.32 -9.03
CA ASP A 110 -1.83 5.02 -8.28
C ASP A 110 -0.73 4.05 -7.76
N PHE A 111 -0.85 2.74 -8.03
CA PHE A 111 0.11 1.68 -7.67
C PHE A 111 0.72 1.02 -8.92
N PRO A 112 1.63 1.72 -9.64
CA PRO A 112 2.18 1.25 -10.92
C PRO A 112 2.99 -0.05 -10.83
N GLN A 113 3.69 -0.34 -9.74
CA GLN A 113 4.44 -1.58 -9.58
C GLN A 113 3.52 -2.77 -9.33
N VAL A 114 2.50 -2.61 -8.49
CA VAL A 114 1.47 -3.66 -8.34
C VAL A 114 0.74 -3.92 -9.66
N HIS A 115 0.46 -2.88 -10.45
CA HIS A 115 -0.04 -3.05 -11.82
C HIS A 115 0.91 -3.89 -12.67
N ARG A 116 2.18 -3.47 -12.76
CA ARG A 116 3.21 -4.15 -13.54
C ARG A 116 3.35 -5.61 -13.12
N LEU A 117 3.34 -5.88 -11.82
CA LEU A 117 3.39 -7.23 -11.26
C LEU A 117 2.26 -8.10 -11.79
N VAL A 118 1.01 -7.62 -11.79
CA VAL A 118 -0.13 -8.38 -12.31
C VAL A 118 0.06 -8.68 -13.81
N PHE A 119 0.52 -7.72 -14.59
CA PHE A 119 0.78 -7.92 -16.03
C PHE A 119 1.88 -8.94 -16.29
N GLU A 120 3.04 -8.79 -15.65
CA GLU A 120 4.19 -9.69 -15.83
C GLU A 120 3.89 -11.11 -15.32
N THR A 121 3.14 -11.22 -14.22
CA THR A 121 2.69 -12.53 -13.71
C THR A 121 1.80 -13.26 -14.72
N VAL A 122 0.89 -12.54 -15.37
CA VAL A 122 0.02 -13.13 -16.41
C VAL A 122 0.83 -13.48 -17.66
N ARG A 123 1.77 -12.62 -18.05
CA ARG A 123 2.64 -12.84 -19.22
C ARG A 123 3.50 -14.08 -19.04
N ASN A 124 4.15 -14.21 -17.88
CA ASN A 124 5.04 -15.31 -17.55
C ASN A 124 4.31 -16.56 -17.03
N HIS A 125 2.98 -16.55 -17.08
CA HIS A 125 2.19 -17.68 -16.61
C HIS A 125 2.43 -18.88 -17.52
N THR A 126 2.80 -20.02 -16.94
CA THR A 126 3.25 -21.24 -17.64
C THR A 126 2.31 -21.72 -18.74
N LYS A 127 1.00 -21.49 -18.61
CA LYS A 127 0.00 -21.81 -19.63
C LYS A 127 0.10 -20.96 -20.92
N PHE A 128 0.56 -19.71 -20.84
CA PHE A 128 0.54 -18.77 -21.96
C PHE A 128 1.92 -18.52 -22.58
N ASN A 129 2.97 -19.09 -21.99
CA ASN A 129 4.33 -19.11 -22.52
C ASN A 129 4.50 -20.23 -23.57
N GLU A 130 3.62 -20.28 -24.58
CA GLU A 130 3.76 -21.12 -25.77
C GLU A 130 4.51 -20.36 -26.90
#